data_AF-A0A3L6JDP9-F1
#
_entry.id   AF-A0A3L6JDP9-F1
#
_cell.length_a   1.000
_cell.length_b   1.000
_cell.length_c   1.000
_cell.angle_alpha   90.00
_cell.angle_beta   90.00
_cell.angle_gamma   90.00
#
_symmetry.space_group_name_H-M   'P 1'
#
loop_
_entity.id
_entity.type
_entity.pdbx_description
1 polymer ?
#
loop_
_entity_poly.entity_id
_entity_poly.type
_entity_poly.pdbx_seq_one_letter_code
_entity_poly.pdbx_strand_id
1 'polypeptide(L)'
;MYYELAFIPFFIVIFLFVVFWIVAEGTRWQKHKFLGVFARFIQSSARKSFLVFFLLLVAMIPVTLGVVTGYWIDGWLVHATFSSTAPIVDTLLIILFLSAAMLPVIWSHFRKWRQAVRSAAETRVRALA
;
A
#
# COMPACT_ATOMS: atom_id res chain seq x y z
N MET A 1 -6.47 -23.65 -6.96
CA MET A 1 -6.68 -22.78 -8.14
C MET A 1 -7.16 -21.39 -7.71
N TYR A 2 -8.19 -21.28 -6.88
CA TYR A 2 -8.69 -20.00 -6.38
C TYR A 2 -7.74 -19.29 -5.42
N TYR A 3 -7.01 -20.05 -4.61
CA TYR A 3 -5.95 -19.53 -3.74
C TYR A 3 -4.83 -18.85 -4.55
N GLU A 4 -4.33 -19.52 -5.58
CA GLU A 4 -3.28 -19.00 -6.48
C GLU A 4 -3.77 -17.75 -7.24
N LEU A 5 -5.01 -17.75 -7.71
CA LEU A 5 -5.63 -16.60 -8.36
C LEU A 5 -5.76 -15.40 -7.42
N ALA A 6 -6.12 -15.64 -6.15
CA ALA A 6 -6.25 -14.59 -5.15
C ALA A 6 -4.91 -13.96 -4.74
N PHE A 7 -3.78 -14.65 -4.96
CA PHE A 7 -2.45 -14.06 -4.78
C PHE A 7 -2.09 -13.02 -5.84
N ILE A 8 -2.69 -13.07 -7.04
CA ILE A 8 -2.39 -12.12 -8.11
C ILE A 8 -2.66 -10.66 -7.66
N PRO A 9 -3.86 -10.29 -7.20
CA PRO A 9 -4.10 -8.93 -6.72
C PRO A 9 -3.25 -8.58 -5.49
N PHE A 10 -2.89 -9.56 -4.66
CA PHE A 10 -2.03 -9.37 -3.49
C PHE A 10 -0.64 -8.88 -3.88
N PHE A 11 0.03 -9.60 -4.78
CA PHE A 11 1.34 -9.21 -5.27
C PHE A 11 1.30 -7.90 -6.06
N ILE A 12 0.21 -7.62 -6.79
CA ILE A 12 0.04 -6.34 -7.50
C ILE A 12 0.03 -5.16 -6.52
N VAL A 13 -0.70 -5.24 -5.40
CA VAL A 13 -0.75 -4.15 -4.42
C VAL A 13 0.62 -3.90 -3.80
N ILE A 14 1.35 -4.97 -3.44
CA ILE A 14 2.71 -4.87 -2.90
C ILE A 14 3.67 -4.28 -3.93
N PHE A 15 3.61 -4.76 -5.17
CA PHE A 15 4.44 -4.26 -6.26
C PHE A 15 4.21 -2.76 -6.48
N LEU A 16 2.94 -2.33 -6.55
CA LEU A 16 2.59 -0.92 -6.69
C LEU A 16 3.09 -0.10 -5.50
N PHE A 17 2.98 -0.63 -4.28
CA PHE A 17 3.50 0.05 -3.08
C PHE A 17 5.01 0.29 -3.18
N VAL A 18 5.79 -0.74 -3.55
CA VAL A 18 7.25 -0.63 -3.68
C VAL A 18 7.62 0.33 -4.80
N VAL A 19 6.98 0.24 -5.96
CA VAL A 19 7.22 1.15 -7.09
C VAL A 19 6.93 2.59 -6.68
N PHE A 20 5.80 2.84 -6.03
CA PHE A 20 5.43 4.18 -5.58
C PHE A 20 6.35 4.69 -4.48
N TRP A 21 6.82 3.83 -3.58
CA TRP A 21 7.79 4.20 -2.55
C TRP A 21 9.11 4.67 -3.15
N ILE A 22 9.71 3.87 -4.04
CA ILE A 22 10.95 4.23 -4.75
C ILE A 22 10.77 5.53 -5.54
N VAL A 23 9.64 5.64 -6.23
CA VAL A 23 9.32 6.82 -7.02
C VAL A 23 9.11 8.05 -6.13
N ALA A 24 8.52 7.93 -4.94
CA ALA A 24 8.28 9.05 -4.05
C ALA A 24 9.57 9.64 -3.45
N GLU A 25 10.65 8.86 -3.32
CA GLU A 25 11.90 9.32 -2.73
C GLU A 25 12.83 10.05 -3.72
N GLY A 26 12.76 9.74 -5.02
CA GLY A 26 13.68 10.31 -6.02
C GLY A 26 13.04 11.33 -6.96
N THR A 27 13.44 12.59 -6.89
CA THR A 27 13.03 13.62 -7.89
C THR A 27 13.52 13.28 -9.31
N ARG A 28 14.61 12.50 -9.43
CA ARG A 28 15.11 11.96 -10.70
C ARG A 28 14.05 11.16 -11.48
N TRP A 29 13.11 10.52 -10.78
CA TRP A 29 12.09 9.69 -11.41
C TRP A 29 11.07 10.51 -12.20
N GLN A 30 10.94 11.82 -11.95
CA GLN A 30 10.04 12.70 -12.70
C GLN A 30 10.35 12.78 -14.20
N LYS A 31 11.62 12.57 -14.58
CA LYS A 31 12.09 12.58 -15.97
C LYS A 31 12.08 11.20 -16.64
N HIS A 32 11.72 10.14 -15.91
CA HIS A 32 11.72 8.78 -16.43
C HIS A 32 10.57 8.57 -17.44
N LYS A 33 10.84 7.89 -18.57
CA LYS A 33 9.88 7.72 -19.67
C LYS A 33 8.56 7.07 -19.25
N PHE A 34 8.63 6.02 -18.43
CA PHE A 34 7.44 5.27 -17.99
C PHE A 34 6.96 5.62 -16.58
N LEU A 35 7.91 5.86 -15.67
CA LEU A 35 7.61 6.12 -14.26
C LEU A 35 7.39 7.60 -13.96
N GLY A 36 7.73 8.49 -14.89
CA GLY A 36 7.67 9.94 -14.71
C GLY A 36 6.27 10.46 -14.47
N VAL A 37 5.25 9.87 -15.09
CA VAL A 37 3.84 10.26 -14.85
C VAL A 37 3.45 9.97 -13.41
N PHE A 38 3.74 8.77 -12.90
CA PHE A 38 3.47 8.38 -11.52
C PHE A 38 4.29 9.22 -10.53
N ALA A 39 5.56 9.49 -10.84
CA ALA A 39 6.43 10.34 -10.05
C ALA A 39 5.87 11.75 -9.90
N ARG A 40 5.48 12.38 -11.02
CA ARG A 40 4.88 13.71 -11.00
C ARG A 40 3.55 13.71 -10.24
N PHE A 41 2.73 12.68 -10.39
CA PHE A 41 1.46 12.59 -9.67
C PHE A 41 1.65 12.52 -8.16
N ILE A 42 2.44 11.54 -7.68
CA ILE A 42 2.65 11.28 -6.25
C ILE A 42 3.41 12.43 -5.59
N GLN A 43 4.44 12.96 -6.26
CA GLN A 43 5.28 14.04 -5.73
C GLN A 43 4.64 15.43 -5.86
N SER A 44 3.52 15.59 -6.57
CA SER A 44 2.90 16.91 -6.77
C SER A 44 2.44 17.57 -5.46
N SER A 45 2.09 16.79 -4.44
CA SER A 45 1.84 17.33 -3.10
C SER A 45 2.02 16.27 -2.01
N ALA A 46 2.41 16.74 -0.82
CA ALA A 46 2.54 15.87 0.35
C ALA A 46 1.21 15.16 0.69
N ARG A 47 0.06 15.81 0.46
CA ARG A 47 -1.27 15.20 0.65
C ARG A 47 -1.51 14.03 -0.29
N LYS A 48 -1.24 14.19 -1.59
CA LYS A 48 -1.46 13.11 -2.56
C LYS A 48 -0.57 11.91 -2.26
N SER A 49 0.70 12.16 -1.94
CA SER A 49 1.62 11.10 -1.53
C SER A 49 1.09 10.31 -0.33
N PHE A 50 0.66 10.98 0.74
CA PHE A 50 0.05 10.33 1.90
C PHE A 50 -1.19 9.50 1.51
N LEU A 51 -2.12 10.07 0.74
CA LEU A 51 -3.35 9.39 0.34
C LEU A 51 -3.09 8.14 -0.50
N VAL A 52 -2.13 8.19 -1.44
CA VAL A 52 -1.78 7.04 -2.27
C VAL A 52 -1.26 5.87 -1.41
N PHE A 53 -0.31 6.12 -0.51
CA PHE A 53 0.21 5.06 0.36
C PHE A 53 -0.84 4.56 1.36
N PHE A 54 -1.68 5.46 1.87
CA PHE A 54 -2.78 5.09 2.75
C PHE A 54 -3.82 4.21 2.05
N LEU A 55 -4.21 4.54 0.81
CA LEU A 55 -5.14 3.74 0.02
C LEU A 55 -4.56 2.35 -0.29
N LEU A 56 -3.27 2.27 -0.63
CA LEU A 56 -2.62 0.98 -0.84
C LEU A 56 -2.60 0.12 0.42
N LEU A 57 -2.38 0.71 1.60
CA LEU A 57 -2.48 -0.01 2.87
C LEU A 57 -3.91 -0.51 3.13
N VAL A 58 -4.92 0.33 2.93
CA VAL A 58 -6.32 -0.07 3.12
C VAL A 58 -6.72 -1.17 2.13
N ALA A 59 -6.25 -1.10 0.88
CA ALA A 59 -6.48 -2.10 -0.15
C ALA A 59 -5.86 -3.46 0.18
N MET A 60 -4.84 -3.53 1.04
CA MET A 60 -4.29 -4.82 1.50
C MET A 60 -5.32 -5.63 2.28
N ILE A 61 -6.26 -5.00 3.00
CA ILE A 61 -7.27 -5.69 3.82
C ILE A 61 -8.19 -6.58 2.96
N PRO A 62 -8.95 -6.04 1.98
CA PRO A 62 -9.84 -6.87 1.16
C PRO A 62 -9.07 -7.90 0.32
N VAL A 63 -7.85 -7.58 -0.11
CA VAL A 63 -7.04 -8.51 -0.90
C VAL A 63 -6.54 -9.67 -0.05
N THR A 64 -6.13 -9.40 1.19
CA THR A 64 -5.81 -10.44 2.19
C THR A 64 -6.97 -11.38 2.44
N LEU A 65 -8.16 -10.81 2.68
CA LEU A 65 -9.38 -11.60 2.86
C LEU A 65 -9.67 -12.44 1.63
N GLY A 66 -9.46 -11.89 0.43
CA GLY A 66 -9.57 -12.63 -0.83
C GLY A 66 -8.64 -13.85 -0.90
N VAL A 67 -7.37 -13.73 -0.47
CA VAL A 67 -6.42 -14.86 -0.42
C VAL A 67 -6.90 -15.94 0.53
N VAL A 68 -7.32 -15.55 1.74
CA VAL A 68 -7.85 -16.49 2.73
C VAL A 68 -9.08 -17.19 2.17
N THR A 69 -10.06 -16.45 1.65
CA THR A 69 -11.27 -17.01 1.05
C THR A 69 -10.95 -17.95 -0.13
N GLY A 70 -9.96 -17.63 -0.96
CA GLY A 70 -9.50 -18.49 -2.05
C GLY A 70 -9.00 -19.85 -1.57
N TYR A 71 -8.28 -19.89 -0.44
CA TYR A 71 -7.86 -21.14 0.20
C TYR A 71 -9.04 -21.99 0.67
N TRP A 72 -10.02 -21.36 1.31
CA TRP A 72 -11.22 -22.06 1.77
C TRP A 72 -12.03 -22.62 0.59
N ILE A 73 -12.22 -21.84 -0.48
CA ILE A 73 -12.94 -22.28 -1.67
C ILE A 73 -12.26 -23.50 -2.29
N ASP A 74 -10.92 -23.47 -2.43
CA ASP A 74 -10.17 -24.60 -2.98
C ASP A 74 -10.38 -25.88 -2.15
N GLY A 75 -10.31 -25.80 -0.81
CA GLY A 75 -10.52 -26.99 0.03
C GLY A 75 -11.96 -27.50 0.03
N TRP A 76 -12.95 -26.60 -0.06
CA TRP A 76 -14.36 -26.98 -0.20
C TRP A 76 -14.62 -27.73 -1.51
N LEU A 77 -14.05 -27.27 -2.63
CA LEU A 77 -14.24 -27.87 -3.95
C LEU A 77 -13.65 -29.27 -4.08
N VAL A 78 -12.62 -29.59 -3.29
CA VAL A 78 -11.95 -30.90 -3.31
C VAL A 78 -12.52 -31.83 -2.22
N HIS A 79 -13.56 -31.40 -1.48
CA HIS A 79 -14.08 -32.09 -0.30
C HIS A 79 -12.98 -32.48 0.70
N ALA A 80 -11.92 -31.67 0.76
CA ALA A 80 -10.78 -31.94 1.62
C ALA A 80 -11.15 -31.61 3.07
N THR A 81 -10.84 -32.52 4.00
CA THR A 81 -10.80 -32.18 5.41
C THR A 81 -9.55 -31.33 5.66
N PHE A 82 -9.75 -30.08 6.10
CA PHE A 82 -8.65 -29.17 6.45
C PHE A 82 -7.92 -29.69 7.69
N SER A 83 -6.98 -30.62 7.50
CA SER A 83 -6.14 -31.17 8.58
C SER A 83 -5.03 -30.21 9.01
N SER A 84 -4.71 -29.22 8.18
CA SER A 84 -3.70 -28.20 8.46
C SER A 84 -4.23 -26.80 8.14
N THR A 85 -4.13 -25.91 9.12
CA THR A 85 -4.40 -24.48 8.98
C THR A 85 -3.14 -23.68 8.65
N ALA A 86 -1.97 -24.34 8.53
CA ALA A 86 -0.68 -23.69 8.32
C ALA A 86 -0.67 -22.71 7.13
N PRO A 87 -1.25 -23.02 5.95
CA PRO A 87 -1.22 -22.08 4.81
C PRO A 87 -1.95 -20.76 5.08
N ILE A 88 -3.04 -20.80 5.85
CA ILE A 88 -3.76 -19.59 6.26
C ILE A 88 -2.91 -18.79 7.24
N VAL A 89 -2.34 -19.46 8.24
CA VAL A 89 -1.52 -18.81 9.28
C VAL A 89 -0.30 -18.17 8.66
N ASP A 90 0.43 -18.87 7.79
CA ASP A 90 1.61 -18.36 7.10
C ASP A 90 1.27 -17.14 6.24
N THR A 91 0.16 -17.21 5.52
CA THR A 91 -0.33 -16.08 4.71
C THR A 91 -0.62 -14.86 5.58
N LEU A 92 -1.35 -15.03 6.69
CA LEU A 92 -1.64 -13.94 7.63
C LEU A 92 -0.37 -13.38 8.27
N LEU A 93 0.61 -14.23 8.57
CA LEU A 93 1.89 -13.84 9.14
C LEU A 93 2.70 -12.98 8.16
N ILE A 94 2.80 -13.39 6.90
CA ILE A 94 3.44 -12.61 5.82
C ILE A 94 2.78 -11.24 5.70
N ILE A 95 1.45 -11.19 5.74
CA ILE A 95 0.68 -9.96 5.61
C ILE A 95 0.89 -9.03 6.80
N LEU A 96 0.96 -9.59 8.01
CA LEU A 96 1.28 -8.85 9.22
C LEU A 96 2.67 -8.18 9.10
N PHE A 97 3.69 -8.94 8.68
CA PHE A 97 5.04 -8.41 8.50
C PHE A 97 5.12 -7.31 7.43
N LEU A 98 4.45 -7.51 6.30
CA LEU A 98 4.39 -6.51 5.23
C LEU A 98 3.69 -5.23 5.70
N SER A 99 2.56 -5.37 6.39
CA SER A 99 1.83 -4.23 6.95
C SER A 99 2.68 -3.46 7.96
N ALA A 100 3.41 -4.17 8.82
CA ALA A 100 4.33 -3.57 9.78
C ALA A 100 5.45 -2.77 9.09
N ALA A 101 5.95 -3.23 7.93
CA ALA A 101 6.94 -2.50 7.14
C ALA A 101 6.35 -1.28 6.40
N MET A 102 5.09 -1.35 5.97
CA MET A 102 4.41 -0.26 5.26
C MET A 102 4.04 0.92 6.18
N LEU A 103 3.74 0.64 7.46
CA LEU A 103 3.31 1.65 8.44
C LEU A 103 4.33 2.80 8.64
N PRO A 104 5.64 2.55 8.84
CA PRO A 104 6.65 3.62 8.93
C PRO A 104 6.68 4.52 7.69
N VAL A 105 6.57 3.93 6.49
CA VAL A 105 6.58 4.68 5.22
C VAL A 105 5.40 5.65 5.18
N ILE A 106 4.19 5.16 5.45
CA ILE A 106 2.97 5.99 5.48
C ILE A 106 3.07 7.11 6.51
N TRP A 107 3.55 6.77 7.71
CA TRP A 107 3.74 7.73 8.79
C TRP A 107 4.70 8.85 8.41
N SER A 108 5.77 8.54 7.67
CA SER A 108 6.70 9.54 7.15
C SER A 108 6.01 10.54 6.21
N HIS A 109 5.14 10.06 5.32
CA HIS A 109 4.37 10.90 4.39
C HIS A 109 3.27 11.70 5.10
N PHE A 110 2.64 11.12 6.12
CA PHE A 110 1.69 11.84 6.98
C PHE A 110 2.35 13.02 7.70
N ARG A 111 3.54 12.83 8.27
CA ARG A 111 4.30 13.91 8.93
C ARG A 111 4.60 15.05 7.97
N LYS A 112 5.08 14.75 6.76
CA LYS A 112 5.35 15.75 5.70
C LYS A 112 4.09 16.52 5.34
N TRP A 113 2.96 15.83 5.16
CA TRP A 113 1.69 16.48 4.87
C TRP A 113 1.23 17.39 6.00
N ARG A 114 1.27 16.91 7.24
CA ARG A 114 0.88 17.71 8.42
C ARG A 114 1.75 18.97 8.57
N GLN A 115 3.05 18.86 8.36
CA GLN A 115 3.96 20.00 8.38
C GLN A 115 3.63 21.01 7.27
N ALA A 116 3.38 20.54 6.05
CA ALA A 116 2.99 21.42 4.93
C ALA A 116 1.67 22.17 5.19
N VAL A 117 0.70 21.53 5.85
CA VAL A 117 -0.55 22.20 6.25
C VAL A 117 -0.30 23.27 7.31
N ARG A 118 0.54 22.98 8.31
CA ARG A 118 0.90 23.95 9.36
C ARG A 118 1.63 25.17 8.79
N SER A 119 2.63 24.96 7.94
CA SER A 119 3.36 26.05 7.32
C SER A 119 2.46 26.93 6.44
N ALA A 120 1.49 26.34 5.73
CA ALA A 120 0.55 27.11 4.93
C ALA A 120 -0.45 27.92 5.79
N ALA A 121 -0.76 27.46 7.00
CA ALA A 121 -1.56 28.22 7.95
C ALA A 121 -0.76 29.40 8.53
N GLU A 122 0.50 29.18 8.90
CA GLU A 122 1.39 30.22 9.44
C GLU A 122 1.62 31.37 8.44
N THR A 123 1.80 31.07 7.14
CA THR A 123 1.96 32.12 6.11
C THR A 123 0.69 32.95 5.92
N ARG A 124 -0.49 32.34 6.01
CA ARG A 124 -1.77 33.06 5.94
C ARG A 124 -1.97 34.00 7.12
N VAL A 125 -1.62 33.56 8.33
CA VAL A 125 -1.70 34.43 9.52
C VAL A 125 -0.74 35.61 9.39
N ARG A 126 0.50 35.39 8.93
CA ARG A 126 1.46 36.47 8.69
C ARG A 126 1.05 37.44 7.58
N ALA A 127 0.30 36.98 6.58
CA ALA A 127 -0.20 37.84 5.51
C ALA A 127 -1.38 38.74 5.95
N LEU A 128 -2.00 38.42 7.09
CA LEU A 128 -3.14 39.15 7.66
C LEU A 128 -2.74 40.07 8.82
N ALA A 129 -1.50 39.99 9.29
CA ALA A 129 -0.93 40.81 10.36
C ALA A 129 -0.04 41.92 9.78
#